data_AF-A0A7X3WWN2-F1
#
_entry.id   AF-A0A7X3WWN2-F1
#
_cell.length_a   1.000
_cell.length_b   1.000
_cell.length_c   1.000
_cell.angle_alpha   90.00
_cell.angle_beta   90.00
_cell.angle_gamma   90.00
#
_symmetry.space_group_name_H-M   'P 1'
#
loop_
_entity.id
_entity.type
_entity.pdbx_description
1 polymer ?
#
loop_
_entity_poly.entity_id
_entity_poly.type
_entity_poly.pdbx_seq_one_letter_code
_entity_poly.pdbx_strand_id
1 'polypeptide(L)'
;MLRILFLVALFAVFTTVAIVYDAIPAEEIRVWGGKANDFKDSKGRVWHGGQNEKKDWGGWIEKLPRVAEVVQLTKDAEKLAKAEGYDKELFYAVSWAQFPDTVKMDLNTGKGMFNVTYLVGEHWSPNNRGFDIIIEDEIVEEEYVTPGNHEIDIIRYEGIEVKDKVMSLEFAGNPKTGAGDLNAMFSGIEVIPALAVDPKQKVTTTWGALKSERQNH
;
A
#
# COMPACT_ATOMS: atom_id res chain seq x y z
N MET A 1 -13.44 -52.67 -4.22
CA MET A 1 -12.38 -51.94 -4.98
C MET A 1 -12.88 -50.63 -5.58
N LEU A 2 -13.96 -50.61 -6.37
CA LEU A 2 -14.43 -49.40 -7.08
C LEU A 2 -14.73 -48.19 -6.16
N ARG A 3 -15.34 -48.40 -4.98
CA ARG A 3 -15.59 -47.33 -3.99
C ARG A 3 -14.33 -46.73 -3.36
N ILE A 4 -13.27 -47.53 -3.19
CA ILE A 4 -12.00 -47.08 -2.60
C ILE A 4 -11.23 -46.23 -3.63
N LEU A 5 -11.22 -46.65 -4.90
CA LEU A 5 -10.65 -45.86 -5.99
C LEU A 5 -11.35 -44.50 -6.19
N PHE A 6 -12.67 -44.45 -6.05
CA PHE A 6 -13.44 -43.20 -6.16
C PHE A 6 -13.14 -42.22 -5.01
N LEU A 7 -13.03 -42.71 -3.77
CA LEU A 7 -12.67 -41.90 -2.60
C LEU A 7 -11.23 -41.38 -2.67
N VAL A 8 -10.28 -42.20 -3.13
CA VAL A 8 -8.88 -41.78 -3.35
C VAL A 8 -8.77 -40.73 -4.44
N ALA A 9 -9.53 -40.87 -5.54
CA ALA A 9 -9.57 -39.86 -6.59
C ALA A 9 -10.18 -38.53 -6.11
N LEU A 10 -11.25 -38.58 -5.30
CA LEU A 10 -11.86 -37.37 -4.73
C LEU A 10 -10.92 -36.66 -3.75
N PHE A 11 -10.21 -37.42 -2.91
CA PHE A 11 -9.25 -36.88 -1.95
C PHE A 11 -8.03 -36.28 -2.66
N ALA A 12 -7.52 -36.94 -3.72
CA ALA A 12 -6.43 -36.43 -4.54
C ALA A 12 -6.81 -35.10 -5.22
N VAL A 13 -8.01 -35.01 -5.81
CA VAL A 13 -8.54 -33.77 -6.40
C VAL A 13 -8.70 -32.67 -5.35
N PHE A 14 -9.19 -33.01 -4.15
CA PHE A 14 -9.34 -32.03 -3.07
C PHE A 14 -7.98 -31.50 -2.59
N THR A 15 -6.98 -32.37 -2.45
CA THR A 15 -5.62 -31.98 -2.07
C THR A 15 -4.92 -31.16 -3.15
N THR A 16 -5.09 -31.49 -4.44
CA THR A 16 -4.48 -30.69 -5.52
C THR A 16 -5.12 -29.32 -5.67
N VAL A 17 -6.45 -29.22 -5.50
CA VAL A 17 -7.14 -27.91 -5.50
C VAL A 17 -6.69 -27.05 -4.31
N ALA A 18 -6.52 -27.64 -3.12
CA ALA A 18 -6.02 -26.92 -1.95
C ALA A 18 -4.57 -26.42 -2.13
N ILE A 19 -3.69 -27.24 -2.73
CA ILE A 19 -2.28 -26.87 -2.99
C ILE A 19 -2.19 -25.75 -4.04
N VAL A 20 -2.99 -25.82 -5.11
CA VAL A 20 -3.00 -24.79 -6.17
C VAL A 20 -3.58 -23.46 -5.64
N TYR A 21 -4.60 -23.51 -4.79
CA TYR A 21 -5.18 -22.31 -4.20
C TYR A 21 -4.21 -21.60 -3.24
N ASP A 22 -3.27 -22.34 -2.63
CA ASP A 22 -2.23 -21.76 -1.77
C ASP A 22 -1.01 -21.20 -2.50
N ALA A 23 -0.94 -21.40 -3.82
CA ALA A 23 0.16 -20.97 -4.67
C ALA A 23 -0.12 -19.65 -5.42
N ILE A 24 -1.06 -18.81 -4.95
CA ILE A 24 -1.25 -17.47 -5.53
C ILE A 24 0.08 -16.70 -5.36
N PRO A 25 0.73 -16.29 -6.47
CA PRO A 25 2.01 -15.61 -6.42
C PRO A 25 1.86 -14.25 -5.72
N ALA A 26 2.96 -13.76 -5.15
CA ALA A 26 2.99 -12.38 -4.65
C ALA A 26 2.80 -11.42 -5.84
N GLU A 27 1.73 -10.62 -5.78
CA GLU A 27 1.35 -9.68 -6.83
C GLU A 27 1.70 -8.25 -6.45
N GLU A 28 2.11 -7.49 -7.46
CA GLU A 28 2.32 -6.05 -7.35
C GLU A 28 1.00 -5.33 -7.62
N ILE A 29 0.53 -4.53 -6.66
CA ILE A 29 -0.77 -3.86 -6.73
C ILE A 29 -0.58 -2.37 -6.51
N ARG A 30 -1.27 -1.56 -7.32
CA ARG A 30 -1.28 -0.10 -7.18
C ARG A 30 -2.69 0.43 -7.21
N VAL A 31 -2.96 1.42 -6.39
CA VAL A 31 -4.27 2.06 -6.26
C VAL A 31 -4.13 3.56 -6.46
N TRP A 32 -4.97 4.14 -7.31
CA TRP A 32 -5.14 5.58 -7.48
C TRP A 32 -6.38 6.06 -6.73
N GLY A 33 -6.17 6.84 -5.67
CA GLY A 33 -7.21 7.40 -4.83
C GLY A 33 -8.14 8.34 -5.60
N GLY A 34 -9.39 8.43 -5.14
CA GLY A 34 -10.38 9.37 -5.67
C GLY A 34 -10.88 9.09 -7.10
N LYS A 35 -10.42 8.04 -7.78
CA LYS A 35 -10.79 7.73 -9.17
C LYS A 35 -11.40 6.34 -9.31
N ALA A 36 -12.36 6.21 -10.22
CA ALA A 36 -13.04 4.95 -10.52
C ALA A 36 -12.35 4.14 -11.64
N ASN A 37 -11.70 4.85 -12.57
CA ASN A 37 -11.03 4.23 -13.71
C ASN A 37 -9.54 4.05 -13.44
N ASP A 38 -8.99 2.99 -14.03
CA ASP A 38 -7.56 2.72 -13.98
C ASP A 38 -6.76 3.77 -14.77
N PHE A 39 -5.55 4.01 -14.30
CA PHE A 39 -4.59 4.93 -14.91
C PHE A 39 -3.31 4.17 -15.28
N LYS A 40 -2.83 4.39 -16.50
CA LYS A 40 -1.53 3.88 -16.93
C LYS A 40 -0.54 5.05 -16.92
N ASP A 41 0.45 4.96 -16.06
CA ASP A 41 1.43 6.03 -15.92
C ASP A 41 2.48 6.02 -17.04
N SER A 42 3.34 7.04 -17.04
CA SER A 42 4.40 7.24 -18.04
C SER A 42 5.42 6.10 -18.10
N LYS A 43 5.52 5.27 -17.05
CA LYS A 43 6.36 4.06 -17.00
C LYS A 43 5.61 2.81 -17.43
N GLY A 44 4.34 2.94 -17.77
CA GLY A 44 3.47 1.85 -18.17
C GLY A 44 2.91 1.02 -17.02
N ARG A 45 3.06 1.47 -15.77
CA ARG A 45 2.47 0.83 -14.59
C ARG A 45 0.98 1.11 -14.56
N VAL A 46 0.18 0.11 -14.20
CA VAL A 46 -1.26 0.26 -14.03
C VAL A 46 -1.55 0.60 -12.57
N TRP A 47 -2.33 1.64 -12.37
CA TRP A 47 -2.88 2.08 -11.09
C TRP A 47 -4.38 1.87 -11.12
N HIS A 48 -4.88 0.99 -10.26
CA HIS A 48 -6.31 0.68 -10.22
C HIS A 48 -7.11 1.79 -9.56
N GLY A 49 -8.30 2.09 -10.09
CA GLY A 49 -9.16 3.11 -9.50
C GLY A 49 -9.62 2.74 -8.08
N GLY A 50 -9.27 3.56 -7.08
CA GLY A 50 -9.59 3.34 -5.67
C GLY A 50 -11.05 3.51 -5.27
N GLN A 51 -11.94 3.87 -6.21
CA GLN A 51 -13.39 3.97 -5.99
C GLN A 51 -14.14 2.66 -6.32
N ASN A 52 -13.47 1.51 -6.18
CA ASN A 52 -14.03 0.19 -6.42
C ASN A 52 -14.01 -0.67 -5.14
N GLU A 53 -15.13 -1.36 -4.83
CA GLU A 53 -15.30 -2.11 -3.56
C GLU A 53 -14.52 -3.43 -3.56
N LYS A 54 -14.84 -4.34 -4.47
CA LYS A 54 -14.25 -5.67 -4.53
C LYS A 54 -14.01 -6.05 -5.98
N LYS A 55 -12.75 -5.99 -6.39
CA LYS A 55 -12.24 -6.47 -7.67
C LYS A 55 -11.27 -7.62 -7.41
N ASP A 56 -10.81 -8.25 -8.48
CA ASP A 56 -9.83 -9.34 -8.41
C ASP A 56 -8.53 -8.91 -7.73
N TRP A 57 -8.13 -7.63 -7.89
CA TRP A 57 -6.96 -7.04 -7.22
C TRP A 57 -7.27 -6.51 -5.80
N GLY A 58 -8.53 -6.43 -5.39
CA GLY A 58 -8.94 -5.81 -4.13
C GLY A 58 -9.88 -4.61 -4.31
N GLY A 59 -9.91 -3.73 -3.31
CA GLY A 59 -10.73 -2.52 -3.30
C GLY A 59 -11.05 -2.02 -1.90
N TRP A 60 -11.90 -1.00 -1.81
CA TRP A 60 -12.34 -0.48 -0.52
C TRP A 60 -13.25 -1.48 0.19
N ILE A 61 -13.16 -1.51 1.52
CA ILE A 61 -14.04 -2.32 2.36
C ILE A 61 -14.83 -1.43 3.31
N GLU A 62 -15.95 -1.97 3.80
CA GLU A 62 -16.90 -1.34 4.73
C GLU A 62 -17.62 -0.10 4.16
N LYS A 63 -16.89 0.91 3.70
CA LYS A 63 -17.43 2.20 3.27
C LYS A 63 -16.69 2.75 2.06
N LEU A 64 -17.46 3.18 1.05
CA LEU A 64 -16.94 3.91 -0.10
C LEU A 64 -16.22 5.19 0.35
N PRO A 65 -14.90 5.35 0.06
CA PRO A 65 -14.18 6.56 0.38
C PRO A 65 -14.75 7.74 -0.40
N ARG A 66 -14.81 8.91 0.23
CA ARG A 66 -15.15 10.17 -0.45
C ARG A 66 -14.02 10.58 -1.39
N VAL A 67 -14.35 11.46 -2.33
CA VAL A 67 -13.38 11.98 -3.30
C VAL A 67 -13.10 13.46 -3.06
N ALA A 68 -11.87 13.87 -3.33
CA ALA A 68 -11.48 15.27 -3.43
C ALA A 68 -10.43 15.44 -4.53
N GLU A 69 -10.25 16.67 -5.00
CA GLU A 69 -9.26 17.03 -6.01
C GLU A 69 -8.31 18.07 -5.44
N VAL A 70 -7.01 17.84 -5.63
CA VAL A 70 -6.00 18.87 -5.41
C VAL A 70 -6.07 19.81 -6.62
N VAL A 71 -6.26 21.11 -6.43
CA VAL A 71 -6.50 22.03 -7.56
C VAL A 71 -5.22 22.34 -8.33
N GLN A 72 -4.09 22.39 -7.63
CA GLN A 72 -2.77 22.64 -8.18
C GLN A 72 -1.72 22.00 -7.27
N LEU A 73 -0.53 21.70 -7.81
CA LEU A 73 0.62 21.31 -7.00
C LEU A 73 1.64 22.45 -6.97
N THR A 74 2.36 22.57 -5.85
CA THR A 74 3.53 23.45 -5.80
C THR A 74 4.63 22.92 -6.74
N LYS A 75 5.55 23.80 -7.16
CA LYS A 75 6.68 23.39 -8.00
C LYS A 75 7.58 22.37 -7.31
N ASP A 76 7.72 22.48 -5.99
CA ASP A 76 8.51 21.54 -5.20
C ASP A 76 7.83 20.18 -5.11
N ALA A 77 6.49 20.14 -4.98
CA ALA A 77 5.72 18.91 -5.07
C ALA A 77 5.86 18.24 -6.45
N GLU A 78 5.72 18.98 -7.56
CA GLU A 78 5.92 18.40 -8.89
C GLU A 78 7.35 17.87 -9.10
N LYS A 79 8.34 18.57 -8.57
CA LYS A 79 9.74 18.15 -8.61
C LYS A 79 9.96 16.88 -7.78
N LEU A 80 9.37 16.80 -6.59
CA LEU A 80 9.44 15.62 -5.72
C LEU A 80 8.80 14.41 -6.40
N ALA A 81 7.57 14.53 -6.92
CA ALA A 81 6.91 13.45 -7.66
C ALA A 81 7.78 12.90 -8.79
N LYS A 82 8.36 13.81 -9.59
CA LYS A 82 9.26 13.43 -10.68
C LYS A 82 10.55 12.76 -10.19
N ALA A 83 11.16 13.27 -9.12
CA ALA A 83 12.38 12.72 -8.54
C ALA A 83 12.16 11.29 -8.01
N GLU A 84 11.01 11.07 -7.39
CA GLU A 84 10.56 9.76 -6.90
C GLU A 84 10.00 8.86 -8.01
N GLY A 85 9.87 9.40 -9.23
CA GLY A 85 9.49 8.65 -10.40
C GLY A 85 8.00 8.32 -10.47
N TYR A 86 7.15 9.21 -9.95
CA TYR A 86 5.70 9.16 -10.07
C TYR A 86 5.19 10.25 -11.03
N ASP A 87 4.11 9.92 -11.74
CA ASP A 87 3.35 10.89 -12.51
C ASP A 87 2.60 11.79 -11.55
N LYS A 88 2.67 13.12 -11.76
CA LYS A 88 2.04 14.09 -10.86
C LYS A 88 0.52 13.96 -10.83
N GLU A 89 -0.05 13.41 -11.90
CA GLU A 89 -1.45 13.03 -12.09
C GLU A 89 -1.99 12.22 -10.89
N LEU A 90 -1.15 11.38 -10.28
CA LEU A 90 -1.53 10.56 -9.13
C LEU A 90 -1.92 11.40 -7.92
N PHE A 91 -1.29 12.56 -7.72
CA PHE A 91 -1.49 13.42 -6.55
C PHE A 91 -2.64 14.40 -6.71
N TYR A 92 -3.24 14.50 -7.91
CA TYR A 92 -4.38 15.39 -8.16
C TYR A 92 -5.72 14.83 -7.68
N ALA A 93 -5.76 13.57 -7.26
CA ALA A 93 -6.97 12.90 -6.79
C ALA A 93 -6.76 12.29 -5.42
N VAL A 94 -7.80 12.30 -4.60
CA VAL A 94 -7.74 11.88 -3.19
C VAL A 94 -8.97 11.04 -2.86
N SER A 95 -8.73 9.88 -2.23
CA SER A 95 -9.73 9.16 -1.43
C SER A 95 -9.63 9.61 0.03
N TRP A 96 -10.75 9.91 0.68
CA TRP A 96 -10.76 10.35 2.08
C TRP A 96 -11.98 9.88 2.86
N ALA A 97 -11.91 9.91 4.19
CA ALA A 97 -13.01 9.59 5.08
C ALA A 97 -13.30 10.74 6.06
N GLN A 98 -14.58 10.97 6.35
CA GLN A 98 -14.99 11.95 7.34
C GLN A 98 -14.86 11.33 8.73
N PHE A 99 -13.99 11.87 9.58
CA PHE A 99 -13.86 11.43 10.97
C PHE A 99 -15.24 11.42 11.65
N PRO A 100 -15.61 10.34 12.37
CA PRO A 100 -14.78 9.21 12.82
C PRO A 100 -14.69 8.02 11.86
N ASP A 101 -15.17 8.13 10.63
CA ASP A 101 -14.97 7.07 9.63
C ASP A 101 -13.49 6.98 9.24
N THR A 102 -13.07 5.78 8.81
CA THR A 102 -11.72 5.50 8.31
C THR A 102 -11.76 5.15 6.83
N VAL A 103 -10.62 5.24 6.17
CA VAL A 103 -10.45 4.69 4.82
C VAL A 103 -9.85 3.30 4.97
N LYS A 104 -10.55 2.27 4.46
CA LYS A 104 -10.09 0.89 4.52
C LYS A 104 -10.02 0.25 3.14
N MET A 105 -8.96 -0.51 2.90
CA MET A 105 -8.77 -1.28 1.67
C MET A 105 -8.22 -2.67 1.95
N ASP A 106 -8.70 -3.63 1.18
CA ASP A 106 -8.13 -4.97 1.09
C ASP A 106 -7.53 -5.14 -0.31
N LEU A 107 -6.28 -5.56 -0.39
CA LEU A 107 -5.57 -5.82 -1.64
C LEU A 107 -5.18 -7.30 -1.72
N ASN A 108 -5.54 -7.99 -2.81
CA ASN A 108 -5.28 -9.42 -2.97
C ASN A 108 -3.83 -9.69 -3.41
N THR A 109 -2.86 -9.33 -2.57
CA THR A 109 -1.42 -9.34 -2.87
C THR A 109 -0.81 -10.74 -2.91
N GLY A 110 -1.47 -11.76 -2.36
CA GLY A 110 -0.83 -13.03 -2.06
C GLY A 110 0.01 -12.98 -0.77
N LYS A 111 0.57 -14.12 -0.37
CA LYS A 111 1.41 -14.24 0.85
C LYS A 111 2.83 -13.78 0.56
N GLY A 112 3.47 -13.14 1.53
CA GLY A 112 4.89 -12.82 1.44
C GLY A 112 5.28 -11.53 2.14
N MET A 113 6.49 -11.07 1.84
CA MET A 113 7.01 -9.78 2.30
C MET A 113 6.78 -8.73 1.22
N PHE A 114 6.37 -7.54 1.61
CA PHE A 114 6.06 -6.45 0.69
C PHE A 114 6.66 -5.13 1.16
N ASN A 115 6.91 -4.24 0.21
CA ASN A 115 7.16 -2.83 0.43
C ASN A 115 5.91 -2.07 0.03
N VAL A 116 5.45 -1.16 0.89
CA VAL A 116 4.29 -0.31 0.67
C VAL A 116 4.75 1.13 0.55
N THR A 117 4.38 1.80 -0.53
CA THR A 117 4.55 3.25 -0.68
C THR A 117 3.20 3.93 -0.57
N TYR A 118 3.09 4.82 0.41
CA TYR A 118 1.95 5.70 0.60
C TYR A 118 2.21 7.04 -0.09
N LEU A 119 1.24 7.50 -0.88
CA LEU A 119 1.29 8.76 -1.63
C LEU A 119 0.12 9.64 -1.24
N VAL A 120 0.37 10.92 -0.99
CA VAL A 120 -0.68 11.88 -0.68
C VAL A 120 -0.41 13.25 -1.30
N GLY A 121 -1.44 13.87 -1.85
CA GLY A 121 -1.47 15.31 -2.16
C GLY A 121 -2.53 16.00 -1.32
N GLU A 122 -2.14 17.01 -0.54
CA GLU A 122 -3.08 17.74 0.32
C GLU A 122 -3.91 18.73 -0.52
N HIS A 123 -5.24 18.58 -0.48
CA HIS A 123 -6.16 19.31 -1.35
C HIS A 123 -6.69 20.61 -0.73
N TRP A 124 -6.66 20.75 0.59
CA TRP A 124 -7.30 21.91 1.24
C TRP A 124 -6.83 22.22 2.66
N SER A 125 -6.55 21.23 3.51
CA SER A 125 -6.60 21.45 4.97
C SER A 125 -5.70 22.61 5.43
N PRO A 126 -6.25 23.66 6.07
CA PRO A 126 -5.47 24.78 6.56
C PRO A 126 -4.65 24.45 7.82
N ASN A 127 -4.96 23.34 8.50
CA ASN A 127 -4.33 22.90 9.74
C ASN A 127 -3.72 21.49 9.61
N ASN A 128 -3.44 21.06 8.37
CA ASN A 128 -3.06 19.70 8.00
C ASN A 128 -4.06 18.66 8.52
N ARG A 129 -3.79 17.38 8.28
CA ARG A 129 -4.62 16.27 8.71
C ARG A 129 -3.81 15.34 9.58
N GLY A 130 -4.38 14.91 10.69
CA GLY A 130 -3.75 14.00 11.63
C GLY A 130 -4.41 12.63 11.63
N PHE A 131 -3.66 11.58 11.30
CA PHE A 131 -4.14 10.20 11.32
C PHE A 131 -3.02 9.18 11.50
N ASP A 132 -3.39 7.96 11.87
CA ASP A 132 -2.49 6.82 11.87
C ASP A 132 -2.58 6.09 10.52
N ILE A 133 -1.47 5.52 10.07
CA ILE A 133 -1.41 4.60 8.94
C ILE A 133 -1.21 3.20 9.50
N ILE A 134 -2.16 2.32 9.18
CA ILE A 134 -2.25 0.96 9.70
C ILE A 134 -2.16 -0.01 8.52
N ILE A 135 -1.28 -1.00 8.63
CA ILE A 135 -1.09 -2.04 7.62
C ILE A 135 -1.00 -3.39 8.35
N GLU A 136 -1.76 -4.39 7.93
CA GLU A 136 -1.78 -5.71 8.58
C GLU A 136 -2.04 -5.63 10.09
N ASP A 137 -3.02 -4.82 10.50
CA ASP A 137 -3.40 -4.53 11.89
C ASP A 137 -2.30 -3.88 12.76
N GLU A 138 -1.16 -3.49 12.18
CA GLU A 138 -0.07 -2.80 12.86
C GLU A 138 -0.04 -1.31 12.48
N ILE A 139 0.10 -0.42 13.49
CA ILE A 139 0.34 1.01 13.24
C ILE A 139 1.78 1.15 12.72
N VAL A 140 1.92 1.39 11.42
CA VAL A 140 3.23 1.54 10.77
C VAL A 140 3.72 2.99 10.76
N GLU A 141 2.80 3.94 10.91
CA GLU A 141 3.09 5.37 11.12
C GLU A 141 2.06 5.92 12.10
N GLU A 142 2.54 6.29 13.29
CA GLU A 142 1.72 6.85 14.36
C GLU A 142 1.71 8.38 14.26
N GLU A 143 0.55 9.00 14.46
CA GLU A 143 0.40 10.46 14.50
C GLU A 143 0.90 11.17 13.23
N TYR A 144 0.74 10.55 12.05
CA TYR A 144 1.08 11.16 10.78
C TYR A 144 0.33 12.48 10.56
N VAL A 145 1.05 13.49 10.07
CA VAL A 145 0.51 14.81 9.71
C VAL A 145 0.76 15.07 8.23
N THR A 146 -0.30 15.33 7.47
CA THR A 146 -0.19 15.64 6.03
C THR A 146 0.66 16.89 5.75
N PRO A 147 1.27 16.99 4.55
CA PRO A 147 1.99 18.20 4.17
C PRO A 147 1.02 19.39 3.97
N GLY A 148 1.56 20.56 3.67
CA GLY A 148 0.76 21.77 3.47
C GLY A 148 -0.12 21.70 2.23
N ASN A 149 -1.07 22.63 2.11
CA ASN A 149 -1.97 22.71 0.95
C ASN A 149 -1.20 22.76 -0.39
N HIS A 150 -1.60 21.92 -1.35
CA HIS A 150 -0.96 21.74 -2.67
C HIS A 150 0.44 21.09 -2.64
N GLU A 151 0.87 20.61 -1.48
CA GLU A 151 2.10 19.84 -1.33
C GLU A 151 1.79 18.35 -1.35
N ILE A 152 2.86 17.54 -1.50
CA ILE A 152 2.76 16.09 -1.52
C ILE A 152 3.71 15.49 -0.50
N ASP A 153 3.41 14.25 -0.14
CA ASP A 153 4.30 13.42 0.64
C ASP A 153 4.30 11.99 0.09
N ILE A 154 5.44 11.32 0.27
CA ILE A 154 5.75 9.99 -0.29
C ILE A 154 6.50 9.22 0.80
N ILE A 155 5.81 8.27 1.43
CA ILE A 155 6.34 7.50 2.58
C ILE A 155 6.47 6.03 2.18
N ARG A 156 7.55 5.37 2.63
CA ARG A 156 7.83 3.96 2.32
C ARG A 156 7.93 3.14 3.59
N TYR A 157 7.16 2.04 3.61
CA TYR A 157 7.19 1.02 4.65
C TYR A 157 7.76 -0.26 4.03
N GLU A 158 8.81 -0.79 4.63
CA GLU A 158 9.51 -1.98 4.12
C GLU A 158 9.25 -3.20 4.98
N GLY A 159 9.17 -4.37 4.34
CA GLY A 159 9.10 -5.65 5.06
C GLY A 159 7.78 -5.89 5.78
N ILE A 160 6.67 -5.49 5.18
CA ILE A 160 5.32 -5.84 5.63
C ILE A 160 5.06 -7.31 5.30
N GLU A 161 4.72 -8.13 6.30
CA GLU A 161 4.40 -9.55 6.11
C GLU A 161 2.89 -9.75 5.94
N VAL A 162 2.47 -10.27 4.78
CA VAL A 162 1.07 -10.66 4.51
C VAL A 162 0.92 -12.17 4.69
N LYS A 163 0.05 -12.57 5.63
CA LYS A 163 -0.09 -13.98 6.06
C LYS A 163 -1.23 -14.74 5.38
N ASP A 164 -2.31 -14.06 5.01
CA ASP A 164 -3.56 -14.69 4.56
C ASP A 164 -3.94 -14.34 3.10
N LYS A 165 -2.98 -13.78 2.35
CA LYS A 165 -3.05 -13.37 0.93
C LYS A 165 -3.70 -12.02 0.67
N VAL A 166 -4.24 -11.38 1.70
CA VAL A 166 -4.86 -10.07 1.57
C VAL A 166 -4.05 -9.09 2.42
N MET A 167 -3.53 -8.06 1.79
CA MET A 167 -2.99 -6.92 2.53
C MET A 167 -4.14 -6.00 2.92
N SER A 168 -4.31 -5.82 4.22
CA SER A 168 -5.21 -4.86 4.83
C SER A 168 -4.52 -3.51 5.04
N LEU A 169 -5.23 -2.44 4.69
CA LEU A 169 -4.78 -1.05 4.86
C LEU A 169 -5.90 -0.26 5.52
N GLU A 170 -5.56 0.49 6.57
CA GLU A 170 -6.47 1.42 7.23
C GLU A 170 -5.79 2.77 7.49
N PHE A 171 -6.53 3.85 7.22
CA PHE A 171 -6.14 5.22 7.55
C PHE A 171 -7.17 5.79 8.52
N ALA A 172 -6.74 6.10 9.75
CA ALA A 172 -7.64 6.40 10.86
C ALA A 172 -7.29 7.71 11.55
N GLY A 173 -8.24 8.67 11.57
CA GLY A 173 -8.04 9.96 12.22
C GLY A 173 -7.61 9.85 13.68
N ASN A 174 -6.53 10.56 14.06
CA ASN A 174 -5.94 10.46 15.40
C ASN A 174 -5.92 11.83 16.09
N PRO A 175 -6.73 12.06 17.14
CA PRO A 175 -6.79 13.34 17.84
C PRO A 175 -5.52 13.70 18.62
N LYS A 176 -4.60 12.76 18.86
CA LYS A 176 -3.33 13.03 19.57
C LYS A 176 -2.33 13.82 18.74
N THR A 177 -2.45 13.77 17.41
CA THR A 177 -1.63 14.53 16.45
C THR A 177 -1.63 16.04 16.73
N GLY A 178 -2.68 16.57 17.37
CA GLY A 178 -2.89 18.01 17.54
C GLY A 178 -3.28 18.73 16.25
N ALA A 179 -3.42 18.01 15.12
CA ALA A 179 -3.90 18.57 13.87
C ALA A 179 -5.40 18.90 13.95
N GLY A 180 -5.81 19.97 13.25
CA GLY A 180 -7.18 20.47 13.32
C GLY A 180 -8.19 19.67 12.49
N ASP A 181 -7.74 18.94 11.47
CA ASP A 181 -8.55 18.03 10.66
C ASP A 181 -8.09 16.58 10.92
N LEU A 182 -9.04 15.66 11.11
CA LEU A 182 -8.79 14.23 11.37
C LEU A 182 -9.29 13.34 10.24
N ASN A 183 -9.72 13.93 9.14
CA ASN A 183 -10.20 13.20 7.97
C ASN A 183 -9.02 12.56 7.23
N ALA A 184 -8.83 11.26 7.45
CA ALA A 184 -7.77 10.47 6.86
C ALA A 184 -7.92 10.35 5.33
N MET A 185 -6.80 10.25 4.62
CA MET A 185 -6.80 10.29 3.15
C MET A 185 -5.60 9.61 2.50
N PHE A 186 -5.69 9.35 1.19
CA PHE A 186 -4.58 8.95 0.34
C PHE A 186 -4.81 9.37 -1.11
N SER A 187 -3.74 9.61 -1.86
CA SER A 187 -3.76 9.83 -3.31
C SER A 187 -3.33 8.60 -4.09
N GLY A 188 -2.41 7.81 -3.54
CA GLY A 188 -2.05 6.53 -4.12
C GLY A 188 -1.42 5.58 -3.12
N ILE A 189 -1.49 4.29 -3.43
CA ILE A 189 -0.86 3.20 -2.68
C ILE A 189 -0.16 2.32 -3.69
N GLU A 190 1.12 2.01 -3.47
CA GLU A 190 1.89 1.08 -4.29
C GLU A 190 2.43 -0.04 -3.40
N VAL A 191 2.05 -1.28 -3.68
CA VAL A 191 2.46 -2.49 -2.96
C VAL A 191 3.28 -3.34 -3.91
N ILE A 192 4.55 -3.56 -3.55
CA ILE A 192 5.50 -4.31 -4.37
C ILE A 192 6.04 -5.47 -3.53
N PRO A 193 6.06 -6.72 -4.05
CA PRO A 193 6.74 -7.83 -3.39
C PRO A 193 8.19 -7.44 -3.06
N ALA A 194 8.56 -7.54 -1.79
CA ALA A 194 9.95 -7.40 -1.38
C ALA A 194 10.71 -8.61 -1.93
N LEU A 195 11.76 -8.36 -2.73
CA LEU A 195 12.66 -9.43 -3.14
C LEU A 195 13.17 -10.12 -1.88
N ALA A 196 13.08 -11.45 -1.82
CA ALA A 196 13.66 -12.23 -0.73
C ALA A 196 15.15 -11.84 -0.63
N VAL A 197 15.50 -11.06 0.39
CA VAL A 197 16.90 -10.80 0.68
C VAL A 197 17.47 -12.15 1.09
N ASP A 198 18.34 -12.74 0.27
CA ASP A 198 19.04 -13.96 0.65
C ASP A 198 19.73 -13.66 1.99
N PRO A 199 19.42 -14.41 3.08
CA PRO A 199 20.06 -14.20 4.37
C PRO A 199 21.60 -14.20 4.25
N LYS A 200 22.16 -14.92 3.27
CA LYS A 200 23.61 -14.90 2.99
C LYS A 200 24.09 -13.56 2.48
N GLN A 201 23.29 -12.82 1.72
CA GLN A 201 23.60 -11.49 1.21
C GLN A 201 23.59 -10.47 2.35
N LYS A 202 22.60 -10.53 3.24
CA LYS A 202 22.54 -9.70 4.46
C LYS A 202 23.77 -9.94 5.34
N VAL A 203 24.15 -11.21 5.55
CA VAL A 203 25.36 -11.59 6.32
C VAL A 203 26.65 -11.12 5.63
N THR A 204 26.80 -11.26 4.30
CA THR A 204 28.01 -10.80 3.59
C THR A 204 28.19 -9.28 3.64
N THR A 205 27.10 -8.52 3.63
CA THR A 205 27.17 -7.04 3.71
C THR A 205 27.64 -6.58 5.09
N THR A 206 27.14 -7.21 6.17
CA THR A 206 27.57 -6.93 7.54
C THR A 206 29.03 -7.32 7.79
N TRP A 207 29.49 -8.47 7.28
CA TRP A 207 30.91 -8.86 7.41
C TRP A 207 31.85 -8.02 6.54
N GLY A 208 31.39 -7.57 5.36
CA GLY A 208 32.14 -6.67 4.48
C GLY A 208 32.40 -5.32 5.14
N ALA A 209 31.37 -4.74 5.77
CA ALA A 209 31.47 -3.48 6.52
C ALA A 209 32.42 -3.62 7.73
N LEU A 210 32.27 -4.69 8.53
CA LEU A 210 33.13 -4.93 9.70
C LEU A 210 34.61 -5.21 9.34
N LYS A 211 34.88 -5.79 8.16
CA LYS A 211 36.27 -5.97 7.68
C LYS A 211 36.90 -4.66 7.20
N SER A 212 36.12 -3.80 6.56
CA SER A 212 36.57 -2.46 6.14
C SER A 212 36.98 -1.61 7.35
N GLU A 213 36.19 -1.62 8.41
CA GLU A 213 36.51 -0.89 9.65
C GLU A 213 37.77 -1.42 10.36
N ARG A 214 38.04 -2.73 10.29
CA ARG A 214 39.25 -3.33 10.87
C ARG A 214 40.54 -3.08 10.08
N GLN A 215 40.44 -2.71 8.79
CA GLN A 215 41.62 -2.43 7.96
C GLN A 215 42.04 -0.95 7.96
N ASN A 216 41.18 -0.08 8.49
CA ASN A 216 41.43 1.36 8.60
C ASN A 216 41.86 1.81 10.01
N HIS A 217 42.33 0.87 10.84
CA HIS A 217 42.92 1.11 12.17
C HIS A 217 44.34 0.54 12.27
#